data_AF-E9E9N1-F1
#
_entry.id   AF-E9E9N1-F1
#
_cell.length_a   1.000
_cell.length_b   1.000
_cell.length_c   1.000
_cell.angle_alpha   90.00
_cell.angle_beta   90.00
_cell.angle_gamma   90.00
#
_symmetry.space_group_name_H-M   'P 1'
#
loop_
_entity.id
_entity.type
_entity.pdbx_description
1 polymer ?
#
loop_
_entity_poly.entity_id
_entity_poly.type
_entity_poly.pdbx_seq_one_letter_code
_entity_poly.pdbx_strand_id
1 'polypeptide(L)'
;MTTPLSSAYPSTYASEVEVDDVSQLQIASLTLDTPLIPLRRKSRAPEKPFRFLELPSELRVKVYEHYWSHAEKVLDLDPGNHKRYHRALGLVRTCKQVRAEATHFFFSSRAIRLFPTFPGKYFKSRKPLLARLKPSQRRCITSLELRLGPGWNAPPRGWVVNDALGLKDCSNLRKLTVYVECDPSDGIYEGFRRSDGFYEGFCRNLLGNVLSEIPSHVAIEFEGYPGVKKSGAMMRGLLEVAAQSKRKILWGPERGWTDGPEKEEKRNDDPAAQLFDGIPRKGYAPHNMLVVA
;
A
#
# COMPACT_ATOMS: atom_id res chain seq x y z
N MET A 1 -68.06 -16.92 -20.60
CA MET A 1 -66.64 -16.51 -20.69
C MET A 1 -66.28 -16.31 -22.15
N THR A 2 -65.32 -15.42 -22.40
CA THR A 2 -64.80 -14.91 -23.69
C THR A 2 -65.74 -14.03 -24.53
N THR A 3 -65.59 -12.72 -24.36
CA THR A 3 -66.09 -11.65 -25.24
C THR A 3 -65.35 -11.64 -26.59
N PRO A 4 -66.02 -11.31 -27.70
CA PRO A 4 -65.48 -11.41 -29.05
C PRO A 4 -64.80 -10.13 -29.56
N LEU A 5 -64.02 -10.32 -30.63
CA LEU A 5 -63.34 -9.32 -31.44
C LEU A 5 -64.29 -8.51 -32.35
N SER A 6 -63.79 -7.31 -32.67
CA SER A 6 -63.78 -6.64 -33.98
C SER A 6 -64.81 -5.53 -34.24
N SER A 7 -64.28 -4.37 -34.60
CA SER A 7 -64.84 -3.52 -35.64
C SER A 7 -63.72 -2.69 -36.26
N ALA A 8 -63.20 -3.16 -37.40
CA ALA A 8 -62.40 -2.38 -38.32
C ALA A 8 -63.33 -1.49 -39.16
N TYR A 9 -62.97 -0.21 -39.33
CA TYR A 9 -63.42 0.59 -40.47
C TYR A 9 -62.19 1.13 -41.21
N PRO A 10 -62.18 1.08 -42.56
CA PRO A 10 -61.02 1.44 -43.35
C PRO A 10 -60.93 2.95 -43.62
N SER A 11 -59.68 3.36 -43.84
CA SER A 11 -59.18 4.69 -44.18
C SER A 11 -59.62 5.18 -45.57
N THR A 12 -59.89 6.48 -45.68
CA THR A 12 -59.91 7.32 -46.90
C THR A 12 -59.85 8.78 -46.40
N TYR A 13 -58.86 9.67 -46.58
CA TYR A 13 -58.00 10.10 -47.70
C TYR A 13 -56.77 10.83 -47.07
N ALA A 14 -55.52 10.48 -47.31
CA ALA A 14 -54.58 10.98 -48.35
C ALA A 14 -54.28 12.50 -48.36
N SER A 15 -53.12 12.88 -47.79
CA SER A 15 -52.12 13.67 -48.53
C SER A 15 -50.75 13.49 -47.89
N GLU A 16 -49.83 13.01 -48.72
CA GLU A 16 -48.41 12.81 -48.50
C GLU A 16 -47.74 14.06 -47.93
N VAL A 17 -46.96 13.89 -46.87
CA VAL A 17 -45.80 14.76 -46.64
C VAL A 17 -44.63 13.80 -46.52
N GLU A 18 -43.89 13.70 -47.61
CA GLU A 18 -42.60 13.05 -47.68
C GLU A 18 -41.74 13.55 -46.51
N VAL A 19 -41.31 12.62 -45.67
CA VAL A 19 -40.44 12.91 -44.52
C VAL A 19 -39.03 13.06 -45.06
N ASP A 20 -38.79 14.20 -45.70
CA ASP A 20 -37.45 14.60 -46.11
C ASP A 20 -36.80 15.39 -44.97
N ASP A 21 -35.71 14.80 -44.48
CA ASP A 21 -34.65 15.41 -43.70
C ASP A 21 -34.95 15.91 -42.27
N VAL A 22 -35.10 14.95 -41.35
CA VAL A 22 -35.05 15.18 -39.88
C VAL A 22 -33.75 15.89 -39.44
N SER A 23 -32.71 15.87 -40.28
CA SER A 23 -31.40 16.50 -40.03
C SER A 23 -31.40 18.02 -40.18
N GLN A 24 -32.44 18.62 -40.76
CA GLN A 24 -32.55 20.08 -40.96
C GLN A 24 -33.35 20.80 -39.88
N LEU A 25 -33.95 20.06 -38.94
CA LEU A 25 -34.64 20.68 -37.81
C LEU A 25 -33.63 21.31 -36.85
N GLN A 26 -33.48 22.64 -36.92
CA GLN A 26 -32.77 23.39 -35.88
C GLN A 26 -33.47 23.09 -34.55
N ILE A 27 -32.72 22.56 -33.57
CA ILE A 27 -33.19 22.20 -32.22
C ILE A 27 -33.93 23.38 -31.55
N ALA A 28 -33.60 24.62 -31.94
CA ALA A 28 -34.27 25.84 -31.48
C ALA A 28 -35.75 25.98 -31.91
N SER A 29 -36.20 25.26 -32.94
CA SER A 29 -37.60 25.25 -33.38
C SER A 29 -38.50 24.29 -32.57
N LEU A 30 -37.89 23.40 -31.78
CA LEU A 30 -38.60 22.47 -30.89
C LEU A 30 -38.80 23.03 -29.47
N THR A 31 -38.31 24.24 -29.19
CA THR A 31 -38.50 24.90 -27.90
C THR A 31 -39.66 25.88 -27.99
N LEU A 32 -40.77 25.59 -27.28
CA LEU A 32 -41.80 26.57 -26.97
C LEU A 32 -41.15 27.87 -26.45
N ASP A 33 -41.63 29.03 -26.92
CA ASP A 33 -41.22 30.43 -26.58
C ASP A 33 -41.24 30.80 -25.08
N THR A 34 -41.26 29.81 -24.20
CA THR A 34 -40.93 29.95 -22.79
C THR A 34 -39.46 30.35 -22.65
N PRO A 35 -39.14 31.54 -22.10
CA PRO A 35 -37.76 31.87 -21.80
C PRO A 35 -37.21 30.78 -20.88
N LEU A 36 -36.09 30.17 -21.26
CA LEU A 36 -35.37 29.20 -20.45
C LEU A 36 -34.90 29.90 -19.18
N ILE A 37 -35.76 29.96 -18.15
CA ILE A 37 -35.38 30.39 -16.82
C ILE A 37 -34.28 29.42 -16.41
N PRO A 38 -33.03 29.88 -16.21
CA PRO A 38 -31.99 29.01 -15.73
C PRO A 38 -32.50 28.42 -14.44
N LEU A 39 -32.66 27.08 -14.37
CA LEU A 39 -32.96 26.36 -13.15
C LEU A 39 -31.77 26.54 -12.20
N ARG A 40 -31.63 27.74 -11.63
CA ARG A 40 -30.81 27.99 -10.45
C ARG A 40 -31.51 27.23 -9.34
N ARG A 41 -31.08 25.97 -9.17
CA ARG A 41 -31.44 25.18 -7.99
C ARG A 41 -31.16 26.09 -6.79
N LYS A 42 -32.22 26.48 -6.06
CA LYS A 42 -32.07 27.24 -4.81
C LYS A 42 -31.06 26.47 -3.97
N SER A 43 -29.92 27.09 -3.71
CA SER A 43 -28.92 26.52 -2.81
C SER A 43 -29.65 26.24 -1.49
N ARG A 44 -29.75 24.97 -1.10
CA ARG A 44 -30.34 24.55 0.17
C ARG A 44 -29.34 24.90 1.28
N ALA A 45 -29.08 26.18 1.47
CA ALA A 45 -28.39 26.65 2.65
C ALA A 45 -29.34 26.44 3.82
N PRO A 46 -28.94 25.72 4.88
CA PRO A 46 -29.80 25.56 6.05
C PRO A 46 -30.11 26.93 6.65
N GLU A 47 -31.35 27.14 7.10
CA GLU A 47 -31.81 28.41 7.68
C GLU A 47 -30.97 28.85 8.89
N LYS A 48 -30.37 27.89 9.60
CA LYS A 48 -29.43 28.11 10.69
C LYS A 48 -28.17 27.25 10.50
N PRO A 49 -26.96 27.85 10.51
CA PRO A 49 -25.73 27.08 10.41
C PRO A 49 -25.50 26.26 11.68
N PHE A 50 -25.00 25.05 11.51
CA PHE A 50 -24.58 24.22 12.64
C PHE A 50 -23.36 24.83 13.32
N ARG A 51 -23.44 25.05 14.64
CA ARG A 51 -22.38 25.68 15.44
C ARG A 51 -21.27 24.66 15.78
N PHE A 52 -20.51 24.26 14.76
CA PHE A 52 -19.50 23.22 14.86
C PHE A 52 -18.44 23.46 15.96
N LEU A 53 -18.05 24.72 16.20
CA LEU A 53 -17.04 25.06 17.20
C LEU A 53 -17.56 25.04 18.64
N GLU A 54 -18.88 25.03 18.86
CA GLU A 54 -19.47 24.87 20.19
C GLU A 54 -19.47 23.42 20.67
N LEU A 55 -19.23 22.45 19.77
CA LEU A 55 -19.03 21.07 20.17
C LEU A 55 -17.77 20.94 21.03
N PRO A 56 -17.71 20.00 21.99
CA PRO A 56 -16.46 19.59 22.61
C PRO A 56 -15.42 19.09 21.59
N SER A 57 -14.14 19.24 21.93
CA SER A 57 -13.01 18.84 21.08
C SER A 57 -13.08 17.39 20.63
N GLU A 58 -13.53 16.50 21.51
CA GLU A 58 -13.60 15.06 21.29
C GLU A 58 -14.60 14.74 20.15
N LEU A 59 -15.73 15.46 20.12
CA LEU A 59 -16.72 15.32 19.07
C LEU A 59 -16.23 15.90 17.75
N ARG A 60 -15.50 17.03 17.77
CA ARG A 60 -14.87 17.58 16.55
C ARG A 60 -13.84 16.61 15.96
N VAL A 61 -13.04 15.95 16.80
CA VAL A 61 -12.08 14.93 16.37
C VAL A 61 -12.79 13.73 15.73
N LYS A 62 -13.91 13.25 16.28
CA LYS A 62 -14.72 12.22 15.63
C LYS A 62 -15.24 12.65 14.26
N VAL A 63 -15.64 13.91 14.11
CA VAL A 63 -16.03 14.45 12.80
C VAL A 63 -14.85 14.43 11.82
N TYR A 64 -13.64 14.77 12.26
CA TYR A 64 -12.43 14.66 11.43
C TYR A 64 -12.11 13.22 11.04
N GLU A 65 -12.32 12.27 11.95
CA GLU A 65 -12.19 10.84 11.66
C GLU A 65 -13.11 10.41 10.52
N HIS A 66 -14.39 10.76 10.60
CA HIS A 66 -15.34 10.47 9.52
C HIS A 66 -14.97 11.17 8.21
N TYR A 67 -14.55 12.44 8.28
CA TYR A 67 -14.14 13.22 7.11
C TYR A 67 -12.97 12.59 6.35
N TRP A 68 -12.04 11.97 7.05
CA TRP A 68 -10.88 11.28 6.47
C TRP A 68 -10.97 9.75 6.51
N SER A 69 -12.15 9.18 6.68
CA SER A 69 -12.36 7.72 6.73
C SER A 69 -11.86 6.99 5.48
N HIS A 70 -11.97 7.62 4.31
CA HIS A 70 -11.48 7.08 3.02
C HIS A 70 -10.00 7.35 2.75
N ALA A 71 -9.31 8.08 3.62
CA ALA A 71 -7.89 8.36 3.45
C ALA A 71 -7.06 7.10 3.73
N GLU A 72 -5.99 6.93 2.99
CA GLU A 72 -5.06 5.82 3.17
C GLU A 72 -4.43 5.84 4.57
N LYS A 73 -4.16 4.66 5.11
CA LYS A 73 -3.50 4.49 6.42
C LYS A 73 -2.04 4.95 6.39
N VAL A 74 -1.39 4.82 5.23
CA VAL A 74 0.01 5.18 5.00
C VAL A 74 0.08 6.25 3.94
N LEU A 75 0.66 7.40 4.29
CA LEU A 75 0.82 8.53 3.37
C LEU A 75 2.17 8.43 2.65
N ASP A 76 2.12 8.53 1.32
CA ASP A 76 3.30 8.54 0.43
C ASP A 76 3.15 9.62 -0.66
N LEU A 77 4.23 9.90 -1.40
CA LEU A 77 4.24 10.70 -2.63
C LEU A 77 3.62 9.97 -3.82
N ASP A 78 2.45 9.38 -3.62
CA ASP A 78 1.64 8.83 -4.71
C ASP A 78 1.14 9.99 -5.62
N PRO A 79 1.24 9.89 -6.95
CA PRO A 79 0.75 10.92 -7.86
C PRO A 79 -0.74 11.28 -7.69
N GLY A 80 -1.57 10.31 -7.28
CA GLY A 80 -2.99 10.49 -6.99
C GLY A 80 -3.26 11.24 -5.69
N ASN A 81 -2.32 11.22 -4.74
CA ASN A 81 -2.51 11.84 -3.43
C ASN A 81 -2.68 13.35 -3.49
N HIS A 82 -2.09 14.02 -4.49
CA HIS A 82 -2.37 15.44 -4.71
C HIS A 82 -3.86 15.68 -4.96
N LYS A 83 -4.50 14.91 -5.85
CA LYS A 83 -5.93 15.09 -6.14
C LYS A 83 -6.82 14.71 -4.96
N ARG A 84 -6.48 13.63 -4.25
CA ARG A 84 -7.24 13.12 -3.10
C ARG A 84 -7.18 14.07 -1.90
N TYR A 85 -5.99 14.48 -1.50
CA TYR A 85 -5.81 15.24 -0.26
C TYR A 85 -5.78 16.74 -0.45
N HIS A 86 -5.48 17.29 -1.64
CA HIS A 86 -5.45 18.75 -1.82
C HIS A 86 -6.79 19.40 -1.48
N ARG A 87 -7.90 18.81 -1.95
CA ARG A 87 -9.25 19.29 -1.63
C ARG A 87 -9.60 19.03 -0.17
N ALA A 88 -9.29 17.84 0.34
CA ALA A 88 -9.61 17.46 1.73
C ALA A 88 -8.86 18.33 2.77
N LEU A 89 -7.60 18.69 2.47
CA LEU A 89 -6.80 19.59 3.30
C LEU A 89 -7.28 21.05 3.20
N GLY A 90 -8.29 21.38 2.39
CA GLY A 90 -8.94 22.69 2.42
C GLY A 90 -9.54 23.01 3.80
N LEU A 91 -10.00 21.98 4.53
CA LEU A 91 -10.55 22.12 5.89
C LEU A 91 -9.60 22.83 6.86
N VAL A 92 -8.29 22.57 6.75
CA VAL A 92 -7.27 23.15 7.65
C VAL A 92 -7.04 24.65 7.40
N ARG A 93 -7.68 25.23 6.38
CA ARG A 93 -7.59 26.66 6.04
C ARG A 93 -8.74 27.49 6.59
N THR A 94 -9.70 26.88 7.27
CA THR A 94 -10.92 27.55 7.76
C THR A 94 -10.64 28.50 8.92
N CYS A 95 -10.17 27.99 10.07
CA CYS A 95 -9.80 28.80 11.22
C CYS A 95 -8.61 28.20 11.98
N LYS A 96 -8.02 28.96 12.93
CA LYS A 96 -6.84 28.53 13.70
C LYS A 96 -7.09 27.25 14.52
N GLN A 97 -8.26 27.15 15.14
CA GLN A 97 -8.63 26.00 15.97
C GLN A 97 -8.78 24.73 15.13
N VAL A 98 -9.60 24.77 14.09
CA VAL A 98 -9.77 23.64 13.14
C VAL A 98 -8.43 23.27 12.52
N ARG A 99 -7.60 24.24 12.16
CA ARG A 99 -6.27 23.97 11.63
C ARG A 99 -5.42 23.16 12.61
N ALA A 100 -5.38 23.54 13.89
CA ALA A 100 -4.57 22.86 14.89
C ALA A 100 -5.06 21.42 15.12
N GLU A 101 -6.36 21.26 15.38
CA GLU A 101 -6.97 19.95 15.68
C GLU A 101 -6.90 19.01 14.48
N ALA A 102 -7.31 19.48 13.31
CA ALA A 102 -7.41 18.66 12.12
C ALA A 102 -6.03 18.30 11.55
N THR A 103 -5.03 19.21 11.65
CA THR A 103 -3.63 18.89 11.30
C THR A 103 -3.07 17.83 12.26
N HIS A 104 -3.28 18.01 13.57
CA HIS A 104 -2.82 17.04 14.56
C HIS A 104 -3.44 15.67 14.30
N PHE A 105 -4.76 15.59 14.13
CA PHE A 105 -5.46 14.34 13.86
C PHE A 105 -4.98 13.69 12.56
N PHE A 106 -4.87 14.45 11.47
CA PHE A 106 -4.49 13.89 10.16
C PHE A 106 -3.13 13.20 10.18
N PHE A 107 -2.12 13.80 10.82
CA PHE A 107 -0.76 13.27 10.90
C PHE A 107 -0.53 12.28 12.05
N SER A 108 -1.31 12.35 13.13
CA SER A 108 -1.16 11.43 14.27
C SER A 108 -1.92 10.11 14.10
N SER A 109 -2.93 10.06 13.24
CA SER A 109 -3.71 8.85 12.96
C SER A 109 -3.17 7.98 11.82
N ARG A 110 -2.18 8.47 11.06
CA ARG A 110 -1.64 7.81 9.87
C ARG A 110 -0.14 7.62 9.96
N ALA A 111 0.36 6.57 9.31
CA ALA A 111 1.79 6.41 9.12
C ALA A 111 2.26 7.27 7.94
N ILE A 112 3.48 7.77 7.99
CA ILE A 112 4.14 8.39 6.83
C ILE A 112 5.24 7.47 6.33
N ARG A 113 5.24 7.21 5.03
CA ARG A 113 6.30 6.45 4.39
C ARG A 113 7.58 7.29 4.30
N LEU A 114 8.69 6.71 4.77
CA LEU A 114 9.98 7.38 4.80
C LEU A 114 10.51 7.69 3.39
N PHE A 115 10.38 6.73 2.49
CA PHE A 115 10.87 6.84 1.12
C PHE A 115 9.78 6.47 0.12
N PRO A 116 9.69 7.17 -1.04
CA PRO A 116 8.61 6.92 -1.97
C PRO A 116 8.80 5.57 -2.66
N THR A 117 7.74 4.78 -2.70
CA THR A 117 7.76 3.45 -3.35
C THR A 117 6.98 3.42 -4.64
N PHE A 118 6.10 4.39 -4.88
CA PHE A 118 5.33 4.47 -6.11
C PHE A 118 6.26 4.67 -7.33
N PRO A 119 6.14 3.83 -8.38
CA PRO A 119 7.00 3.92 -9.56
C PRO A 119 6.81 5.24 -10.31
N GLY A 120 7.90 5.79 -10.84
CA GLY A 120 7.89 7.01 -11.65
C GLY A 120 8.66 8.17 -11.02
N LYS A 121 8.13 9.40 -11.18
CA LYS A 121 8.88 10.63 -10.87
C LYS A 121 9.37 10.71 -9.42
N TYR A 122 8.55 10.27 -8.47
CA TYR A 122 8.87 10.41 -7.04
C TYR A 122 9.75 9.29 -6.49
N PHE A 123 9.81 8.12 -7.15
CA PHE A 123 10.61 6.97 -6.72
C PHE A 123 12.09 7.31 -6.51
N LYS A 124 12.66 8.13 -7.41
CA LYS A 124 14.06 8.58 -7.36
C LYS A 124 14.23 9.94 -6.69
N SER A 125 13.20 10.46 -6.02
CA SER A 125 13.24 11.79 -5.41
C SER A 125 14.18 11.82 -4.22
N ARG A 126 15.03 12.84 -4.14
CA ARG A 126 15.86 13.15 -2.96
C ARG A 126 15.08 13.85 -1.85
N LYS A 127 13.81 14.20 -2.09
CA LYS A 127 12.94 14.89 -1.14
C LYS A 127 11.66 14.07 -0.94
N PRO A 128 11.67 13.04 -0.06
CA PRO A 128 10.49 12.25 0.28
C PRO A 128 9.39 13.10 0.94
N LEU A 129 8.22 12.51 1.20
CA LEU A 129 7.09 13.21 1.80
C LEU A 129 7.48 13.87 3.13
N LEU A 130 8.15 13.13 4.01
CA LEU A 130 8.56 13.62 5.33
C LEU A 130 9.42 14.89 5.25
N ALA A 131 10.40 14.91 4.33
CA ALA A 131 11.27 16.05 4.08
C ALA A 131 10.53 17.30 3.55
N ARG A 132 9.33 17.12 2.96
CA ARG A 132 8.49 18.23 2.46
C ARG A 132 7.54 18.80 3.51
N LEU A 133 7.32 18.08 4.61
CA LEU A 133 6.48 18.55 5.70
C LEU A 133 7.20 19.63 6.51
N LYS A 134 6.41 20.55 7.07
CA LYS A 134 6.93 21.56 8.00
C LYS A 134 7.31 20.90 9.34
N PRO A 135 8.28 21.44 10.10
CA PRO A 135 8.64 20.89 11.41
C PRO A 135 7.44 20.73 12.37
N SER A 136 6.48 21.65 12.33
CA SER A 136 5.26 21.55 13.13
C SER A 136 4.36 20.38 12.76
N GLN A 137 4.33 19.99 11.48
CA GLN A 137 3.59 18.81 11.01
C GLN A 137 4.33 17.54 11.39
N ARG A 138 5.66 17.53 11.26
CA ARG A 138 6.52 16.40 11.66
C ARG A 138 6.36 16.06 13.14
N ARG A 139 6.21 17.09 13.99
CA ARG A 139 5.93 16.92 15.42
C ARG A 139 4.62 16.17 15.71
N CYS A 140 3.63 16.21 14.81
CA CYS A 140 2.36 15.49 15.01
C CYS A 140 2.44 14.01 14.63
N ILE A 141 3.52 13.57 13.97
CA ILE A 141 3.65 12.20 13.47
C ILE A 141 3.89 11.24 14.64
N THR A 142 3.08 10.20 14.71
CA THR A 142 3.17 9.14 15.72
C THR A 142 3.69 7.82 15.15
N SER A 143 3.57 7.64 13.83
CA SER A 143 3.91 6.39 13.14
C SER A 143 4.65 6.67 11.83
N LEU A 144 5.71 5.91 11.57
CA LEU A 144 6.46 5.92 10.30
C LEU A 144 6.49 4.53 9.69
N GLU A 145 6.56 4.45 8.37
CA GLU A 145 6.74 3.20 7.64
C GLU A 145 8.03 3.23 6.81
N LEU A 146 8.90 2.25 7.03
CA LEU A 146 10.02 1.93 6.17
C LEU A 146 9.66 0.69 5.34
N ARG A 147 9.37 0.90 4.05
CA ARG A 147 8.98 -0.17 3.13
C ARG A 147 10.18 -0.64 2.31
N LEU A 148 10.51 -1.91 2.43
CA LEU A 148 11.65 -2.57 1.78
C LEU A 148 11.13 -3.54 0.70
N GLY A 149 11.83 -3.62 -0.42
CA GLY A 149 11.47 -4.41 -1.61
C GLY A 149 11.49 -3.59 -2.92
N PRO A 150 10.85 -2.40 -2.99
CA PRO A 150 10.81 -1.62 -4.21
C PRO A 150 12.20 -1.24 -4.72
N GLY A 151 12.49 -1.60 -5.97
CA GLY A 151 13.78 -1.33 -6.60
C GLY A 151 14.96 -2.11 -6.01
N TRP A 152 14.73 -3.28 -5.41
CA TRP A 152 15.78 -4.09 -4.77
C TRP A 152 17.03 -4.35 -5.64
N ASN A 153 16.87 -4.48 -6.97
CA ASN A 153 17.98 -4.61 -7.91
C ASN A 153 18.84 -3.35 -8.09
N ALA A 154 18.22 -2.18 -7.91
CA ALA A 154 18.87 -0.88 -8.00
C ALA A 154 18.19 0.12 -7.07
N PRO A 155 18.45 0.04 -5.74
CA PRO A 155 17.77 0.88 -4.77
C PRO A 155 17.97 2.37 -5.10
N PRO A 156 16.95 3.21 -4.96
CA PRO A 156 17.06 4.60 -5.38
C PRO A 156 18.14 5.34 -4.58
N ARG A 157 19.01 6.09 -5.26
CA ARG A 157 20.06 6.91 -4.62
C ARG A 157 19.52 7.97 -3.63
N GLY A 158 18.22 8.27 -3.69
CA GLY A 158 17.55 9.19 -2.77
C GLY A 158 17.18 8.56 -1.42
N TRP A 159 17.31 7.23 -1.28
CA TRP A 159 17.04 6.51 -0.03
C TRP A 159 18.24 6.61 0.91
N VAL A 160 18.45 7.81 1.41
CA VAL A 160 19.54 8.15 2.32
C VAL A 160 18.94 8.89 3.50
N VAL A 161 19.37 8.51 4.70
CA VAL A 161 19.03 9.23 5.92
C VAL A 161 20.02 10.37 6.10
N ASN A 162 19.52 11.58 6.17
CA ASN A 162 20.29 12.80 6.42
C ASN A 162 19.43 13.80 7.21
N ASP A 163 20.03 14.89 7.67
CA ASP A 163 19.32 15.91 8.45
C ASP A 163 18.13 16.52 7.68
N ALA A 164 18.20 16.59 6.34
CA ALA A 164 17.13 17.12 5.51
C ALA A 164 15.86 16.24 5.53
N LEU A 165 15.97 14.96 5.93
CA LEU A 165 14.83 14.07 6.12
C LEU A 165 13.96 14.51 7.30
N GLY A 166 14.56 15.15 8.32
CA GLY A 166 13.84 15.72 9.45
C GLY A 166 13.31 14.68 10.46
N LEU A 167 13.98 13.53 10.59
CA LEU A 167 13.59 12.49 11.56
C LEU A 167 13.65 13.02 13.01
N LYS A 168 14.63 13.86 13.32
CA LYS A 168 14.79 14.53 14.63
C LYS A 168 13.59 15.38 15.03
N ASP A 169 12.84 15.93 14.06
CA ASP A 169 11.63 16.74 14.33
C ASP A 169 10.43 15.89 14.76
N CYS A 170 10.49 14.57 14.58
CA CYS A 170 9.40 13.64 14.89
C CYS A 170 9.37 13.28 16.38
N SER A 171 9.24 14.27 17.27
CA SER A 171 9.33 14.08 18.72
C SER A 171 8.22 13.19 19.31
N ASN A 172 7.05 13.19 18.69
CA ASN A 172 5.90 12.38 19.12
C ASN A 172 5.85 11.00 18.47
N LEU A 173 6.89 10.61 17.73
CA LEU A 173 6.97 9.28 17.15
C LEU A 173 6.86 8.22 18.25
N ARG A 174 6.09 7.18 17.99
CA ARG A 174 5.87 6.04 18.90
C ARG A 174 6.18 4.72 18.21
N LYS A 175 5.97 4.63 16.90
CA LYS A 175 6.10 3.40 16.13
C LYS A 175 6.85 3.62 14.80
N LEU A 176 7.79 2.74 14.50
CA LEU A 176 8.38 2.56 13.17
C LEU A 176 7.99 1.17 12.66
N THR A 177 7.18 1.11 11.62
CA THR A 177 6.83 -0.14 10.94
C THR A 177 7.86 -0.41 9.84
N VAL A 178 8.59 -1.50 9.94
CA VAL A 178 9.47 -2.02 8.89
C VAL A 178 8.66 -3.04 8.09
N TYR A 179 8.18 -2.62 6.92
CA TYR A 179 7.38 -3.46 6.04
C TYR A 179 8.26 -4.07 4.96
N VAL A 180 8.33 -5.40 4.90
CA VAL A 180 9.16 -6.13 3.95
C VAL A 180 8.30 -6.74 2.85
N GLU A 181 8.41 -6.24 1.62
CA GLU A 181 7.66 -6.79 0.48
C GLU A 181 8.30 -8.04 -0.12
N CYS A 182 9.63 -8.09 -0.18
CA CYS A 182 10.38 -9.08 -0.93
C CYS A 182 11.70 -9.33 -0.21
N ASP A 183 12.08 -10.59 -0.06
CA ASP A 183 13.42 -11.01 0.39
C ASP A 183 14.20 -11.56 -0.80
N PRO A 184 15.07 -10.76 -1.43
CA PRO A 184 15.90 -11.23 -2.52
C PRO A 184 16.79 -12.39 -2.15
N SER A 185 17.08 -12.66 -0.87
CA SER A 185 17.90 -13.80 -0.44
C SER A 185 17.24 -15.16 -0.71
N ASP A 186 15.94 -15.21 -1.01
CA ASP A 186 15.26 -16.45 -1.39
C ASP A 186 15.71 -16.92 -2.79
N GLY A 187 15.92 -18.22 -2.96
CA GLY A 187 16.45 -18.84 -4.18
C GLY A 187 15.64 -18.52 -5.44
N ILE A 188 14.37 -18.16 -5.30
CA ILE A 188 13.52 -17.70 -6.42
C ILE A 188 14.08 -16.45 -7.14
N TYR A 189 15.01 -15.72 -6.50
CA TYR A 189 15.61 -14.49 -7.04
C TYR A 189 17.05 -14.67 -7.55
N GLU A 190 17.67 -15.85 -7.43
CA GLU A 190 19.11 -16.06 -7.67
C GLU A 190 19.60 -15.49 -9.02
N GLY A 191 18.86 -15.70 -10.11
CA GLY A 191 19.20 -15.18 -11.44
C GLY A 191 18.85 -13.69 -11.68
N PHE A 192 18.11 -13.06 -10.77
CA PHE A 192 17.71 -11.66 -10.88
C PHE A 192 18.54 -10.75 -9.97
N ARG A 193 19.27 -11.30 -9.00
CA ARG A 193 20.11 -10.54 -8.06
C ARG A 193 21.26 -9.87 -8.79
N ARG A 194 21.58 -8.66 -8.33
CA ARG A 194 22.79 -7.98 -8.73
C ARG A 194 24.05 -8.66 -8.17
N SER A 195 24.00 -9.03 -6.89
CA SER A 195 25.01 -9.80 -6.18
C SER A 195 24.43 -10.26 -4.83
N ASP A 196 24.96 -11.34 -4.28
CA ASP A 196 24.52 -11.85 -2.97
C ASP A 196 24.82 -10.85 -1.85
N GLY A 197 23.88 -10.70 -0.90
CA GLY A 197 24.04 -9.84 0.26
C GLY A 197 23.93 -8.33 -0.01
N PHE A 198 23.82 -7.91 -1.27
CA PHE A 198 23.80 -6.48 -1.62
C PHE A 198 22.59 -5.75 -1.06
N TYR A 199 21.39 -6.31 -1.26
CA TYR A 199 20.17 -5.65 -0.83
C TYR A 199 19.98 -5.77 0.69
N GLU A 200 20.37 -6.89 1.25
CA GLU A 200 20.36 -7.19 2.68
C GLU A 200 21.25 -6.20 3.43
N GLY A 201 22.48 -5.99 2.95
CA GLY A 201 23.40 -5.00 3.51
C GLY A 201 22.84 -3.58 3.39
N PHE A 202 22.27 -3.24 2.24
CA PHE A 202 21.60 -1.94 2.05
C PHE A 202 20.46 -1.74 3.07
N CYS A 203 19.57 -2.72 3.25
CA CYS A 203 18.44 -2.67 4.17
C CYS A 203 18.88 -2.55 5.63
N ARG A 204 19.90 -3.31 6.05
CA ARG A 204 20.50 -3.23 7.40
C ARG A 204 21.06 -1.83 7.67
N ASN A 205 21.86 -1.31 6.75
CA ASN A 205 22.45 0.02 6.87
C ASN A 205 21.37 1.10 6.90
N LEU A 206 20.36 0.99 6.04
CA LEU A 206 19.25 1.94 5.99
C LEU A 206 18.46 1.95 7.30
N LEU A 207 18.10 0.78 7.84
CA LEU A 207 17.41 0.67 9.11
C LEU A 207 18.28 1.24 10.25
N GLY A 208 19.56 0.87 10.31
CA GLY A 208 20.49 1.37 11.32
C GLY A 208 20.56 2.91 11.33
N ASN A 209 20.68 3.52 10.16
CA ASN A 209 20.70 4.97 10.01
C ASN A 209 19.36 5.64 10.40
N VAL A 210 18.22 4.98 10.16
CA VAL A 210 16.93 5.48 10.64
C VAL A 210 16.87 5.41 12.17
N LEU A 211 17.29 4.28 12.76
CA LEU A 211 17.25 4.07 14.21
C LEU A 211 18.18 5.01 14.99
N SER A 212 19.28 5.47 14.39
CA SER A 212 20.17 6.47 15.00
C SER A 212 19.56 7.88 15.05
N GLU A 213 18.60 8.19 14.18
CA GLU A 213 18.03 9.54 14.02
C GLU A 213 16.65 9.70 14.67
N ILE A 214 15.95 8.60 14.96
CA ILE A 214 14.64 8.63 15.63
C ILE A 214 14.74 8.57 17.17
N PRO A 215 13.77 9.13 17.92
CA PRO A 215 13.78 9.10 19.39
C PRO A 215 13.88 7.68 19.97
N SER A 216 14.66 7.46 21.03
CA SER A 216 14.99 6.12 21.57
C SER A 216 13.80 5.30 22.07
N HIS A 217 12.69 5.94 22.47
CA HIS A 217 11.49 5.27 22.98
C HIS A 217 10.60 4.64 21.89
N VAL A 218 10.92 4.86 20.61
CA VAL A 218 10.11 4.37 19.48
C VAL A 218 10.22 2.84 19.38
N ALA A 219 9.05 2.17 19.34
CA ALA A 219 8.95 0.74 19.10
C ALA A 219 9.10 0.41 17.61
N ILE A 220 9.75 -0.72 17.32
CA ILE A 220 9.97 -1.22 15.96
C ILE A 220 8.96 -2.32 15.69
N GLU A 221 8.08 -2.14 14.72
CA GLU A 221 7.10 -3.14 14.30
C GLU A 221 7.56 -3.79 13.00
N PHE A 222 7.75 -5.10 12.96
CA PHE A 222 8.02 -5.80 11.71
C PHE A 222 6.73 -6.34 11.11
N GLU A 223 6.57 -6.09 9.81
CA GLU A 223 5.48 -6.60 8.97
C GLU A 223 6.06 -7.00 7.60
N GLY A 224 5.37 -7.83 6.85
CA GLY A 224 5.80 -8.12 5.50
C GLY A 224 4.86 -8.98 4.69
N TYR A 225 5.11 -9.00 3.39
CA TYR A 225 4.37 -9.80 2.43
C TYR A 225 4.46 -11.29 2.76
N PRO A 226 3.40 -12.10 2.56
CA PRO A 226 3.35 -13.51 2.96
C PRO A 226 4.52 -14.40 2.50
N GLY A 227 5.20 -14.06 1.41
CA GLY A 227 6.40 -14.78 0.94
C GLY A 227 7.67 -14.62 1.79
N VAL A 228 7.77 -13.60 2.64
CA VAL A 228 9.00 -13.23 3.37
C VAL A 228 9.25 -14.10 4.61
N LYS A 229 10.17 -15.06 4.55
CA LYS A 229 10.53 -15.91 5.71
C LYS A 229 11.23 -15.11 6.80
N LYS A 230 10.88 -15.35 8.07
CA LYS A 230 11.57 -14.78 9.24
C LYS A 230 13.01 -15.30 9.34
N SER A 231 13.23 -16.56 8.98
CA SER A 231 14.55 -17.18 8.88
C SER A 231 15.39 -16.67 7.69
N GLY A 232 14.79 -15.90 6.78
CA GLY A 232 15.46 -15.27 5.64
C GLY A 232 16.65 -14.39 6.04
N ALA A 233 17.69 -14.34 5.19
CA ALA A 233 18.93 -13.64 5.51
C ALA A 233 18.74 -12.11 5.66
N MET A 234 17.79 -11.54 4.92
CA MET A 234 17.42 -10.14 5.10
C MET A 234 16.71 -9.91 6.44
N MET A 235 15.71 -10.72 6.78
CA MET A 235 14.96 -10.59 8.05
C MET A 235 15.86 -10.79 9.26
N ARG A 236 16.75 -11.81 9.25
CA ARG A 236 17.74 -12.00 10.33
C ARG A 236 18.62 -10.77 10.52
N GLY A 237 19.07 -10.17 9.42
CA GLY A 237 19.85 -8.95 9.45
C GLY A 237 19.12 -7.75 10.05
N LEU A 238 17.85 -7.56 9.66
CA LEU A 238 17.03 -6.48 10.20
C LEU A 238 16.73 -6.66 11.68
N LEU A 239 16.47 -7.91 12.10
CA LEU A 239 16.24 -8.25 13.51
C LEU A 239 17.49 -8.05 14.36
N GLU A 240 18.67 -8.35 13.83
CA GLU A 240 19.94 -8.08 14.50
C GLU A 240 20.13 -6.58 14.75
N VAL A 241 19.93 -5.75 13.72
CA VAL A 241 19.99 -4.28 13.85
C VAL A 241 18.96 -3.75 14.84
N ALA A 242 17.73 -4.28 14.81
CA ALA A 242 16.69 -3.91 15.76
C ALA A 242 17.03 -4.33 17.20
N ALA A 243 17.59 -5.52 17.41
CA ALA A 243 17.99 -6.01 18.73
C ALA A 243 19.13 -5.15 19.33
N GLN A 244 20.10 -4.75 18.51
CA GLN A 244 21.19 -3.86 18.91
C GLN A 244 20.69 -2.50 19.39
N SER A 245 19.57 -2.02 18.85
CA SER A 245 18.98 -0.73 19.23
C SER A 245 18.33 -0.72 20.63
N LYS A 246 18.16 -1.88 21.27
CA LYS A 246 17.50 -2.05 22.60
C LYS A 246 16.08 -1.47 22.67
N ARG A 247 15.40 -1.35 21.53
CA ARG A 247 14.02 -0.88 21.41
C ARG A 247 13.04 -2.03 21.54
N LYS A 248 11.78 -1.74 21.89
CA LYS A 248 10.71 -2.74 21.90
C LYS A 248 10.46 -3.23 20.47
N ILE A 249 10.60 -4.54 20.25
CA ILE A 249 10.23 -5.18 19.00
C ILE A 249 8.77 -5.62 19.09
N LEU A 250 8.01 -5.14 18.11
CA LEU A 250 6.63 -5.41 17.81
C LEU A 250 6.57 -5.95 16.39
N TRP A 251 5.34 -6.19 15.97
CA TRP A 251 5.06 -7.47 15.39
C TRP A 251 3.67 -7.33 14.79
N GLY A 252 3.64 -7.15 13.47
CA GLY A 252 2.50 -6.63 12.73
C GLY A 252 1.31 -7.60 12.65
N PRO A 253 0.12 -7.07 12.38
CA PRO A 253 -1.14 -7.83 12.43
C PRO A 253 -1.32 -8.79 11.25
N GLU A 254 -0.70 -8.56 10.10
CA GLU A 254 -0.92 -9.41 8.92
C GLU A 254 -0.11 -10.70 9.04
N ARG A 255 1.16 -10.61 9.47
CA ARG A 255 2.01 -11.78 9.56
C ARG A 255 2.10 -12.42 10.94
N GLY A 256 2.16 -11.64 12.02
CA GLY A 256 2.37 -12.17 13.38
C GLY A 256 3.60 -13.09 13.57
N TRP A 257 4.50 -13.13 12.56
CA TRP A 257 5.57 -14.08 12.22
C TRP A 257 5.46 -15.49 12.82
N THR A 258 5.09 -16.41 11.96
CA THR A 258 5.67 -17.75 11.88
C THR A 258 6.31 -17.87 10.50
N ASP A 259 7.40 -18.64 10.40
CA ASP A 259 7.77 -19.18 9.09
C ASP A 259 6.57 -20.06 8.71
N GLY A 260 5.85 -19.73 7.63
CA GLY A 260 4.67 -20.50 7.22
C GLY A 260 5.03 -21.99 7.09
N PRO A 261 4.03 -22.91 6.98
CA PRO A 261 4.32 -24.34 6.96
C PRO A 261 5.43 -24.61 5.95
N GLU A 262 6.54 -25.14 6.44
CA GLU A 262 7.70 -25.46 5.62
C GLU A 262 7.19 -26.24 4.43
N LYS A 263 7.40 -25.72 3.21
CA LYS A 263 7.29 -26.58 2.04
C LYS A 263 8.43 -27.55 2.19
N GLU A 264 8.14 -28.75 2.71
CA GLU A 264 9.04 -29.88 2.62
C GLU A 264 9.55 -29.90 1.18
N GLU A 265 10.84 -29.59 1.02
CA GLU A 265 11.52 -29.84 -0.22
C GLU A 265 11.36 -31.34 -0.45
N LYS A 266 10.48 -31.72 -1.37
CA LYS A 266 10.44 -33.08 -1.88
C LYS A 266 11.84 -33.33 -2.44
N ARG A 267 12.67 -34.01 -1.68
CA ARG A 267 13.82 -34.72 -2.23
C ARG A 267 13.24 -35.55 -3.37
N ASN A 268 13.67 -35.26 -4.58
CA ASN A 268 13.47 -36.16 -5.70
C ASN A 268 14.30 -37.41 -5.39
N ASP A 269 13.76 -38.29 -4.56
CA ASP A 269 14.20 -39.67 -4.51
C ASP A 269 13.68 -40.31 -5.79
N ASP A 270 14.50 -40.27 -6.84
CA ASP A 270 14.25 -41.03 -8.06
C ASP A 270 14.11 -42.52 -7.67
N PRO A 271 12.94 -43.15 -7.89
CA PRO A 271 12.72 -44.54 -7.51
C PRO A 271 13.54 -45.53 -8.36
N ALA A 272 14.29 -45.05 -9.35
CA ALA A 272 15.16 -45.86 -10.19
C ALA A 272 16.50 -46.25 -9.52
N ALA A 273 16.95 -45.54 -8.49
CA ALA A 273 18.25 -45.79 -7.86
C ALA A 273 18.20 -46.88 -6.76
N GLN A 274 17.03 -47.33 -6.33
CA GLN A 274 16.86 -48.31 -5.25
C GLN A 274 16.66 -49.76 -5.73
N LEU A 275 16.63 -50.02 -7.05
CA LEU A 275 16.29 -51.34 -7.59
C LEU A 275 17.49 -52.30 -7.77
N PHE A 276 18.73 -51.86 -7.53
CA PHE A 276 19.92 -52.70 -7.80
C PHE A 276 20.52 -53.42 -6.60
N ASP A 277 20.04 -53.18 -5.36
CA ASP A 277 20.66 -53.72 -4.14
C ASP A 277 20.00 -55.00 -3.60
N GLY A 278 19.12 -55.64 -4.39
CA GLY A 278 18.19 -56.66 -3.89
C GLY A 278 18.26 -58.06 -4.52
N ILE A 279 19.27 -58.41 -5.34
CA ILE A 279 19.33 -59.75 -5.96
C ILE A 279 20.42 -60.61 -5.30
N PRO A 280 20.07 -61.66 -4.52
CA PRO A 280 21.04 -62.59 -3.97
C PRO A 280 21.60 -63.49 -5.08
N ARG A 281 22.91 -63.42 -5.37
CA ARG A 281 23.59 -64.39 -6.23
C ARG A 281 23.79 -65.70 -5.46
N LYS A 282 22.96 -66.70 -5.80
CA LYS A 282 23.01 -68.06 -5.26
C LYS A 282 24.07 -68.89 -6.02
N GLY A 283 25.17 -69.19 -5.33
CA GLY A 283 25.93 -70.45 -5.42
C GLY A 283 26.85 -70.70 -6.63
N TYR A 284 28.16 -70.71 -6.38
CA TYR A 284 29.07 -71.78 -6.85
C TYR A 284 30.18 -71.96 -5.78
N ALA A 285 30.38 -73.20 -5.34
CA ALA A 285 31.28 -73.58 -4.25
C ALA A 285 32.76 -73.58 -4.69
N PRO A 286 33.72 -73.33 -3.78
CA PRO A 286 35.15 -73.31 -4.09
C PRO A 286 35.77 -74.71 -4.04
N HIS A 287 36.46 -75.11 -5.11
CA HIS A 287 37.44 -76.20 -5.03
C HIS A 287 38.78 -75.65 -4.53
N ASN A 288 39.13 -76.05 -3.30
CA ASN A 288 40.50 -75.98 -2.80
C ASN A 288 41.39 -76.94 -3.60
N MET A 289 42.50 -76.45 -4.16
CA MET A 289 43.69 -77.26 -4.40
C MET A 289 44.84 -76.73 -3.54
N LEU A 290 45.19 -77.54 -2.54
CA LEU A 290 46.45 -77.48 -1.81
C LEU A 290 47.56 -77.97 -2.73
N VAL A 291 48.62 -77.16 -2.89
CA VAL A 291 49.90 -77.57 -3.46
C VAL A 291 50.82 -77.90 -2.29
N VAL A 292 51.33 -79.13 -2.22
CA VAL A 292 52.54 -79.47 -1.46
C VAL A 292 53.36 -80.48 -2.28
N ALA A 293 54.62 -80.10 -2.50
CA ALA A 293 55.81 -80.85 -2.92
C ALA A 293 55.77 -81.63 -4.24
#